data_AF-A0A1G5W9J9-F1
#
_entry.id   AF-A0A1G5W9J9-F1
#
_cell.length_a   1.000
_cell.length_b   1.000
_cell.length_c   1.000
_cell.angle_alpha   90.00
_cell.angle_beta   90.00
_cell.angle_gamma   90.00
#
_symmetry.space_group_name_H-M   'P 1'
#
loop_
_entity.id
_entity.type
_entity.pdbx_description
1 polymer ?
#
loop_
_entity_poly.entity_id
_entity_poly.type
_entity_poly.pdbx_seq_one_letter_code
_entity_poly.pdbx_strand_id
1 'polypeptide(L)'
;MPKHIASGLKYLAAVKLKEAGESHQAIADELGIDRSTVSHYLNGSNLSWHSINVARTITQLTPRDFLMMTNAVFDEPEQSRKIVNICRDKNYEAIIEDSCIGCGLCVNVCSMKAIKLESLTAHTNSVLCCGCQLCKDECPTDSIKILEI
;
A
#
# COMPACT_ATOMS: atom_id res chain seq x y z
N MET A 1 -6.05 20.68 -0.17
CA MET A 1 -4.65 20.24 -0.27
C MET A 1 -4.51 18.72 -0.41
N PRO A 2 -5.13 17.87 0.45
CA PRO A 2 -4.97 16.40 0.35
C PRO A 2 -5.40 15.81 -0.99
N LYS A 3 -6.51 16.31 -1.57
CA LYS A 3 -7.02 15.87 -2.89
C LYS A 3 -5.99 15.96 -4.03
N HIS A 4 -5.14 16.99 -4.03
CA HIS A 4 -4.11 17.13 -5.07
C HIS A 4 -2.96 16.13 -4.88
N ILE A 5 -2.59 15.82 -3.64
CA ILE A 5 -1.60 14.79 -3.32
C ILE A 5 -2.16 13.41 -3.70
N ALA A 6 -3.43 13.15 -3.39
CA ALA A 6 -4.14 11.95 -3.78
C ALA A 6 -4.13 11.75 -5.31
N SER A 7 -4.43 12.80 -6.09
CA SER A 7 -4.27 12.76 -7.56
C SER A 7 -2.84 12.50 -7.99
N GLY A 8 -1.84 13.06 -7.31
CA GLY A 8 -0.43 12.77 -7.57
C GLY A 8 -0.07 11.29 -7.34
N LEU A 9 -0.52 10.70 -6.23
CA LEU A 9 -0.32 9.26 -5.94
C LEU A 9 -1.04 8.37 -6.95
N LYS A 10 -2.29 8.70 -7.29
CA LYS A 10 -3.05 7.98 -8.33
C LYS A 10 -2.39 8.10 -9.71
N TYR A 11 -1.80 9.23 -10.04
CA TYR A 11 -1.00 9.40 -11.26
C TYR A 11 0.20 8.45 -11.27
N LEU A 12 1.00 8.43 -10.19
CA LEU A 12 2.16 7.53 -10.10
C LEU A 12 1.75 6.05 -10.19
N ALA A 13 0.64 5.68 -9.54
CA ALA A 13 0.09 4.33 -9.64
C ALA A 13 -0.39 3.99 -11.07
N ALA A 14 -1.05 4.92 -11.75
CA ALA A 14 -1.48 4.75 -13.14
C ALA A 14 -0.30 4.56 -14.09
N VAL A 15 0.80 5.29 -13.89
CA VAL A 15 2.04 5.11 -14.66
C VAL A 15 2.61 3.71 -14.44
N LYS A 16 2.77 3.25 -13.19
CA LYS A 16 3.28 1.90 -12.88
C LYS A 16 2.41 0.80 -13.49
N LEU A 17 1.09 0.90 -13.38
CA LEU A 17 0.17 -0.08 -13.98
C LEU A 17 0.27 -0.05 -15.51
N LYS A 18 0.42 1.13 -16.11
CA LYS A 18 0.58 1.24 -17.56
C LYS A 18 1.89 0.60 -18.03
N GLU A 19 2.99 0.80 -17.30
CA GLU A 19 4.29 0.15 -17.55
C GLU A 19 4.21 -1.36 -17.41
N ALA A 20 3.37 -1.87 -16.49
CA ALA A 20 3.08 -3.30 -16.34
C ALA A 20 2.19 -3.87 -17.47
N GLY A 21 1.77 -3.05 -18.44
CA GLY A 21 1.00 -3.47 -19.60
C GLY A 21 -0.53 -3.33 -19.46
N GLU A 22 -1.02 -2.74 -18.37
CA GLU A 22 -2.46 -2.64 -18.12
C GLU A 22 -3.17 -1.72 -19.13
N SER A 23 -4.43 -2.07 -19.42
CA SER A 23 -5.30 -1.25 -20.25
C SER A 23 -5.80 -0.02 -19.49
N HIS A 24 -6.22 1.04 -20.20
CA HIS A 24 -6.76 2.24 -19.54
C HIS A 24 -8.01 1.92 -18.70
N GLN A 25 -8.79 0.92 -19.11
CA GLN A 25 -9.98 0.51 -18.36
C GLN A 25 -9.59 -0.25 -17.08
N ALA A 26 -8.65 -1.18 -17.18
CA ALA A 26 -8.15 -1.91 -16.00
C ALA A 26 -7.54 -0.96 -14.95
N ILE A 27 -6.76 0.03 -15.38
CA ILE A 27 -6.21 1.08 -14.50
C ILE A 27 -7.33 1.89 -13.83
N ALA A 28 -8.37 2.24 -14.59
CA ALA A 28 -9.50 3.01 -14.09
C ALA A 28 -10.27 2.25 -13.00
N ASP A 29 -10.55 0.97 -13.27
CA ASP A 29 -11.26 0.07 -12.35
C ASP A 29 -10.41 -0.17 -11.08
N GLU A 30 -9.10 -0.40 -11.24
CA GLU A 30 -8.19 -0.61 -10.12
C GLU A 30 -8.11 0.63 -9.22
N LEU A 31 -7.94 1.82 -9.78
CA LEU A 31 -7.79 3.07 -9.02
C LEU A 31 -9.12 3.73 -8.62
N GLY A 32 -10.26 3.15 -9.04
CA GLY A 32 -11.59 3.71 -8.80
C GLY A 32 -11.74 5.13 -9.33
N ILE A 33 -11.33 5.37 -10.58
CA ILE A 33 -11.43 6.66 -11.28
C ILE A 33 -11.98 6.47 -12.68
N ASP A 34 -12.44 7.55 -13.32
CA ASP A 34 -12.89 7.47 -14.71
C ASP A 34 -11.74 7.14 -15.67
N ARG A 35 -12.03 6.34 -16.71
CA ARG A 35 -11.09 6.04 -17.79
C ARG A 35 -10.53 7.30 -18.47
N SER A 36 -11.34 8.35 -18.58
CA SER A 36 -10.88 9.67 -19.08
C SER A 36 -9.80 10.28 -18.18
N THR A 37 -9.93 10.14 -16.86
CA THR A 37 -8.92 10.60 -15.88
C THR A 37 -7.59 9.88 -16.09
N VAL A 38 -7.62 8.56 -16.33
CA VAL A 38 -6.40 7.80 -16.70
C VAL A 38 -5.74 8.37 -17.94
N SER A 39 -6.52 8.67 -18.99
CA SER A 39 -5.98 9.31 -20.20
C SER A 39 -5.39 10.69 -19.92
N HIS A 40 -6.01 11.52 -19.07
CA HIS A 40 -5.44 12.81 -18.68
C HIS A 40 -4.12 12.64 -17.91
N TYR A 41 -4.06 11.69 -16.99
CA TYR A 41 -2.85 11.34 -16.25
C TYR A 41 -1.71 10.98 -17.19
N LEU A 42 -1.93 9.99 -18.06
CA LEU A 42 -0.89 9.47 -18.95
C LEU A 42 -0.46 10.48 -20.04
N ASN A 43 -1.34 11.42 -20.40
CA ASN A 43 -1.02 12.53 -21.30
C ASN A 43 -0.44 13.77 -20.58
N GLY A 44 -0.24 13.72 -19.27
CA GLY A 44 0.31 14.84 -18.48
C GLY A 44 -0.59 16.07 -18.36
N SER A 45 -1.90 15.91 -18.60
CA SER A 45 -2.88 16.99 -18.55
C SER A 45 -3.50 17.15 -17.15
N ASN A 46 -3.85 18.38 -16.76
CA ASN A 46 -4.56 18.69 -15.50
C ASN A 46 -3.84 18.22 -14.21
N LEU A 47 -2.51 18.20 -14.23
CA LEU A 47 -1.67 17.80 -13.09
C LEU A 47 -0.78 18.95 -12.62
N SER A 48 -0.59 19.02 -11.30
CA SER A 48 0.39 19.92 -10.67
C SER A 48 1.69 19.17 -10.44
N TRP A 49 2.77 19.64 -11.06
CA TRP A 49 4.12 19.08 -10.85
C TRP A 49 4.57 19.10 -9.39
N HIS A 50 4.16 20.13 -8.63
CA HIS A 50 4.44 20.19 -7.19
C HIS A 50 3.72 19.07 -6.43
N SER A 51 2.47 18.78 -6.78
CA SER A 51 1.71 17.69 -6.15
C SER A 51 2.28 16.31 -6.52
N ILE A 52 2.74 16.12 -7.76
CA ILE A 52 3.45 14.91 -8.19
C ILE A 52 4.76 14.76 -7.42
N ASN A 53 5.52 15.84 -7.24
CA ASN A 53 6.77 15.80 -6.47
C ASN A 53 6.52 15.39 -5.02
N VAL A 54 5.51 15.95 -4.35
CA VAL A 54 5.12 15.52 -3.00
C VAL A 54 4.72 14.05 -2.98
N ALA A 55 3.89 13.61 -3.93
CA ALA A 55 3.48 12.21 -4.03
C ALA A 55 4.68 11.26 -4.22
N ARG A 56 5.65 11.65 -5.06
CA ARG A 56 6.89 10.89 -5.29
C ARG A 56 7.77 10.83 -4.05
N THR A 57 7.86 11.92 -3.29
CA THR A 57 8.55 11.90 -1.99
C THR A 57 7.87 10.93 -1.03
N ILE A 58 6.53 10.92 -1.00
CA ILE A 58 5.75 9.99 -0.15
C ILE A 58 6.06 8.52 -0.51
N THR A 59 6.14 8.17 -1.80
CA THR A 59 6.46 6.79 -2.22
C THR A 59 7.90 6.36 -1.91
N GLN A 60 8.80 7.31 -1.66
CA GLN A 60 10.22 7.05 -1.34
C GLN A 60 10.49 6.94 0.16
N LEU A 61 9.46 7.12 1.01
CA LEU A 61 9.60 6.98 2.46
C LEU A 61 9.80 5.51 2.85
N THR A 62 10.08 5.28 4.15
CA THR A 62 10.07 3.93 4.70
C THR A 62 8.69 3.28 4.50
N PRO A 63 8.57 1.93 4.44
CA PRO A 63 7.26 1.31 4.26
C PRO A 63 6.22 1.70 5.32
N ARG A 64 6.67 1.97 6.55
CA ARG A 64 5.82 2.47 7.64
C ARG A 64 5.29 3.87 7.31
N ASP A 65 6.19 4.80 7.02
CA ASP A 65 5.83 6.19 6.79
C ASP A 65 5.04 6.35 5.50
N PHE A 66 5.37 5.59 4.45
CA PHE A 66 4.60 5.57 3.21
C PHE A 66 3.15 5.13 3.47
N LEU A 67 2.94 4.05 4.23
CA LEU A 67 1.61 3.59 4.61
C LEU A 67 0.86 4.65 5.46
N MET A 68 1.52 5.24 6.46
CA MET A 68 0.91 6.26 7.32
C MET A 68 0.52 7.51 6.53
N MET A 69 1.42 8.03 5.70
CA MET A 69 1.17 9.20 4.86
C MET A 69 0.06 8.92 3.85
N THR A 70 0.03 7.72 3.26
CA THR A 70 -1.04 7.34 2.33
C THR A 70 -2.39 7.27 3.06
N ASN A 71 -2.45 6.66 4.24
CA ASN A 71 -3.66 6.64 5.07
C ASN A 71 -4.13 8.04 5.51
N ALA A 72 -3.22 9.00 5.64
CA ALA A 72 -3.57 10.39 5.95
C ALA A 72 -4.06 11.17 4.72
N VAL A 73 -3.68 10.74 3.51
CA VAL A 73 -4.08 11.38 2.24
C VAL A 73 -5.44 10.89 1.74
N PHE A 74 -5.77 9.61 1.97
CA PHE A 74 -7.02 9.00 1.53
C PHE A 74 -7.95 8.70 2.70
N ASP A 75 -9.21 9.14 2.58
CA ASP A 75 -10.25 8.86 3.57
C ASP A 75 -10.72 7.39 3.51
N GLU A 76 -10.51 6.70 2.37
CA GLU A 76 -10.94 5.32 2.14
C GLU A 76 -9.76 4.33 2.31
N PRO A 77 -9.80 3.41 3.30
CA PRO A 77 -8.69 2.50 3.56
C PRO A 77 -8.33 1.58 2.39
N GLU A 78 -9.31 1.14 1.59
CA GLU A 78 -9.04 0.28 0.43
C GLU A 78 -8.19 1.00 -0.62
N GLN A 79 -8.43 2.29 -0.84
CA GLN A 79 -7.62 3.11 -1.76
C GLN A 79 -6.18 3.22 -1.26
N SER A 80 -5.99 3.44 0.04
CA SER A 80 -4.64 3.48 0.62
C SER A 80 -3.89 2.17 0.38
N ARG A 81 -4.54 1.02 0.60
CA ARG A 81 -3.91 -0.30 0.39
C ARG A 81 -3.52 -0.51 -1.06
N LYS A 82 -4.41 -0.18 -2.00
CA LYS A 82 -4.13 -0.28 -3.44
C LYS A 82 -2.92 0.56 -3.84
N ILE A 83 -2.91 1.83 -3.44
CA ILE A 83 -1.80 2.75 -3.72
C ILE A 83 -0.49 2.22 -3.13
N VAL A 84 -0.50 1.79 -1.86
CA VAL A 84 0.70 1.22 -1.23
C VAL A 84 1.19 -0.03 -1.97
N ASN A 85 0.28 -0.92 -2.35
CA ASN A 85 0.62 -2.17 -3.02
C ASN A 85 1.15 -1.96 -4.45
N ILE A 86 0.59 -0.99 -5.19
CA ILE A 86 1.03 -0.65 -6.56
C ILE A 86 2.36 0.11 -6.52
N CYS A 87 2.48 1.07 -5.59
CA CYS A 87 3.61 2.00 -5.59
C CYS A 87 4.81 1.54 -4.78
N ARG A 88 4.73 0.49 -3.96
CA ARG A 88 5.92 -0.07 -3.28
C ARG A 88 6.98 -0.50 -4.30
N ASP A 89 8.24 -0.34 -3.93
CA ASP A 89 9.38 -0.71 -4.79
C ASP A 89 9.99 -2.08 -4.42
N LYS A 90 9.61 -2.61 -3.26
CA LYS A 90 10.18 -3.83 -2.67
C LYS A 90 9.05 -4.75 -2.24
N ASN A 91 9.30 -6.06 -2.32
CA ASN A 91 8.38 -7.06 -1.80
C ASN A 91 8.86 -7.52 -0.42
N TYR A 92 7.91 -7.98 0.39
CA TYR A 92 8.19 -8.41 1.74
C TYR A 92 7.45 -9.69 2.05
N GLU A 93 8.12 -10.56 2.80
CA GLU A 93 7.54 -11.76 3.38
C GLU A 93 7.48 -11.60 4.90
N ALA A 94 6.30 -11.86 5.47
CA ALA A 94 6.11 -11.91 6.91
C ALA A 94 6.01 -13.37 7.35
N ILE A 95 6.92 -13.83 8.20
CA ILE A 95 7.01 -15.19 8.70
C ILE A 95 6.55 -15.20 10.16
N ILE A 96 5.64 -16.13 10.47
CA ILE A 96 5.13 -16.35 11.83
C ILE A 96 5.85 -17.56 12.41
N GLU A 97 6.48 -17.38 13.57
CA GLU A 97 7.21 -18.43 14.28
C GLU A 97 6.31 -19.22 15.24
N ASP A 98 6.78 -20.41 15.63
CA ASP A 98 6.07 -21.33 16.54
C ASP A 98 5.82 -20.75 17.93
N SER A 99 6.49 -19.65 18.30
CA SER A 99 6.24 -18.90 19.54
C SER A 99 4.92 -18.11 19.52
N CYS A 100 4.20 -18.10 18.39
CA CYS A 100 2.93 -17.40 18.26
C CYS A 100 1.86 -17.96 19.21
N ILE A 101 1.27 -17.10 20.03
CA ILE A 101 0.22 -17.46 20.99
C ILE A 101 -1.20 -17.14 20.51
N GLY A 102 -1.36 -16.73 19.25
CA GLY A 102 -2.69 -16.49 18.66
C GLY A 102 -3.47 -15.28 19.21
N CYS A 103 -2.79 -14.29 19.80
CA CYS A 103 -3.45 -13.17 20.47
C CYS A 103 -4.22 -12.20 19.54
N GLY A 104 -3.89 -12.18 18.24
CA GLY A 104 -4.59 -11.37 17.23
C GLY A 104 -4.21 -9.88 17.17
N LEU A 105 -3.30 -9.38 18.02
CA LEU A 105 -2.86 -7.98 17.97
C LEU A 105 -2.29 -7.58 16.59
N CYS A 106 -1.52 -8.48 15.98
CA CYS A 106 -0.97 -8.29 14.64
C CYS A 106 -2.06 -8.13 13.55
N VAL A 107 -3.20 -8.80 13.70
CA VAL A 107 -4.34 -8.68 12.78
C VAL A 107 -4.98 -7.30 12.90
N ASN A 108 -5.11 -6.79 14.14
CA ASN A 108 -5.72 -5.50 14.41
C ASN A 108 -4.88 -4.33 13.87
N VAL A 109 -3.56 -4.38 14.04
CA VAL A 109 -2.66 -3.29 13.59
C VAL A 109 -2.37 -3.33 12.09
N CYS A 110 -2.59 -4.46 11.41
CA CYS A 110 -2.27 -4.61 9.99
C CYS A 110 -3.26 -3.83 9.09
N SER A 111 -2.96 -2.57 8.81
CA SER A 111 -3.78 -1.75 7.90
C SER A 111 -3.85 -2.30 6.48
N MET A 112 -2.91 -3.15 6.07
CA MET A 112 -2.91 -3.84 4.77
C MET A 112 -3.80 -5.07 4.72
N LYS A 113 -4.38 -5.51 5.85
CA LYS A 113 -5.14 -6.78 5.95
C LYS A 113 -4.35 -8.00 5.44
N ALA A 114 -3.02 -7.96 5.60
CA ALA A 114 -2.12 -9.03 5.20
C ALA A 114 -2.06 -10.17 6.22
N ILE A 115 -2.75 -10.09 7.36
CA ILE A 115 -2.69 -11.09 8.43
C ILE A 115 -4.11 -11.51 8.80
N LYS A 116 -4.32 -12.81 8.95
CA LYS A 116 -5.55 -13.43 9.49
C LYS A 116 -5.18 -14.37 10.64
N LEU A 117 -6.15 -14.67 11.49
CA LEU A 117 -5.99 -15.64 12.56
C LEU A 117 -6.82 -16.89 12.23
N GLU A 118 -6.17 -18.06 12.20
CA GLU A 118 -6.83 -19.36 11.97
C GLU A 118 -6.30 -20.35 13.01
N SER A 119 -7.22 -21.06 13.68
CA SER A 119 -6.85 -22.09 14.68
C SER A 119 -5.85 -21.61 15.75
N LEU A 120 -5.98 -20.37 16.23
CA LEU A 120 -5.09 -19.72 17.20
C LEU A 120 -3.65 -19.48 16.70
N THR A 121 -3.43 -19.46 15.39
CA THR A 121 -2.15 -19.10 14.78
C THR A 121 -2.35 -17.99 13.76
N ALA A 122 -1.42 -17.02 13.73
CA ALA A 122 -1.45 -15.97 12.71
C ALA A 122 -0.95 -16.53 11.37
N HIS A 123 -1.60 -16.13 10.28
CA HIS A 123 -1.21 -16.47 8.91
C HIS A 123 -1.09 -15.19 8.10
N THR A 124 -0.04 -15.09 7.30
CA THR A 124 0.31 -13.91 6.52
C THR A 124 0.05 -14.14 5.03
N ASN A 125 -0.26 -13.06 4.32
CA ASN A 125 -0.30 -13.00 2.87
C ASN A 125 0.78 -12.02 2.41
N SER A 126 1.91 -12.56 1.95
CA SER A 126 3.08 -11.79 1.49
C SER A 126 2.76 -10.89 0.29
N VAL A 127 1.76 -11.23 -0.53
CA VAL A 127 1.33 -10.35 -1.65
C VAL A 127 0.84 -9.01 -1.12
N LEU A 128 0.12 -9.01 0.02
CA LEU A 128 -0.46 -7.81 0.64
C LEU A 128 0.50 -7.12 1.62
N CYS A 129 1.53 -7.81 2.10
CA CYS A 129 2.47 -7.25 3.07
C CYS A 129 3.28 -6.10 2.45
N CYS A 130 3.20 -4.90 3.02
CA CYS A 130 4.02 -3.78 2.58
C CYS A 130 5.35 -3.64 3.34
N GLY A 131 5.58 -4.45 4.39
CA GLY A 131 6.81 -4.37 5.18
C GLY A 131 6.87 -3.27 6.25
N CYS A 132 5.73 -2.70 6.68
CA CYS A 132 5.67 -1.58 7.65
C CYS A 132 6.13 -1.89 9.09
N GLN A 133 6.43 -3.15 9.42
CA GLN A 133 6.88 -3.63 10.73
C GLN A 133 5.90 -3.45 11.90
N LEU A 134 4.74 -2.82 11.72
CA LEU A 134 3.80 -2.56 12.83
C LEU A 134 3.32 -3.83 13.55
N CYS A 135 3.06 -4.91 12.79
CA CYS A 135 2.66 -6.18 13.40
C CYS A 135 3.77 -6.83 14.24
N LYS A 136 5.04 -6.63 13.86
CA LYS A 136 6.19 -7.12 14.61
C LYS A 136 6.32 -6.37 15.94
N ASP A 137 6.25 -5.05 15.91
CA ASP A 137 6.36 -4.21 17.10
C ASP A 137 5.27 -4.51 18.14
N GLU A 138 4.05 -4.87 17.69
CA GLU A 138 2.91 -5.21 18.54
C GLU A 138 2.90 -6.67 19.02
N CYS A 139 3.84 -7.51 18.58
CA CYS A 139 3.85 -8.93 18.92
C CYS A 139 4.48 -9.14 20.31
N PRO A 140 3.72 -9.57 21.33
CA PRO A 140 4.25 -9.70 22.71
C PRO A 140 5.25 -10.86 22.88
N THR A 141 5.36 -11.73 21.87
CA THR A 141 6.21 -12.92 21.86
C THR A 141 7.30 -12.85 20.80
N ASP A 142 7.48 -11.70 20.14
CA ASP A 142 8.44 -11.47 19.06
C ASP A 142 8.36 -12.50 17.91
N SER A 143 7.19 -13.12 17.71
CA SER A 143 7.00 -14.24 16.78
C SER A 143 6.89 -13.86 15.31
N ILE A 144 7.18 -12.61 14.94
CA ILE A 144 6.99 -12.12 13.57
C ILE A 144 8.32 -11.61 13.02
N LYS A 145 8.77 -12.24 11.93
CA LYS A 145 9.90 -11.75 11.12
C LYS A 145 9.37 -11.17 9.82
N ILE A 146 9.93 -10.04 9.41
CA ILE A 146 9.64 -9.44 8.10
C ILE A 146 10.95 -9.36 7.33
N LEU A 147 10.96 -9.98 6.16
CA LEU A 147 12.10 -10.06 5.26
C LEU A 147 11.77 -9.34 3.96
N GLU A 148 12.72 -8.60 3.41
CA GLU A 148 12.64 -8.07 2.04
C GLU A 148 13.02 -9.19 1.06
N ILE A 149 12.26 -9.35 -0.03
CA ILE A 149 12.41 -10.43 -1.03
C ILE A 149 12.39 -9.91 -2.47
#